data_AF-A0ABD5EXW9-F1
#
_entry.id   AF-A0ABD5EXW9-F1
#
_cell.length_a   1.000
_cell.length_b   1.000
_cell.length_c   1.000
_cell.angle_alpha   90.00
_cell.angle_beta   90.00
_cell.angle_gamma   90.00
#
_symmetry.space_group_name_H-M   'P 1'
#
loop_
_entity.id
_entity.type
_entity.pdbx_description
1 polymer ?
#
loop_
_entity_poly.entity_id
_entity_poly.type
_entity_poly.pdbx_seq_one_letter_code
_entity_poly.pdbx_strand_id
1 'polypeptide(L)'
;MPDRPANVDIDYIAPRHLAGGGDPAWVTVPLHRAFGWSYGHEPLMPRVLLSSPDQKALLRLAPDPDGRWWTLQHAPAPDQPAWFASFDARTPVEMIAAFTDALTDPTADQADNWDPQEPLLKAGWTPSYNHHRLASPDGTVRVEADETTGAWWVDTALRDFRALLWQAHFSEHTPPHLITAFTAALTDPRPVPRTAGPFTLPTRSPDLITLSHREVPATQIAGALEERIRSLAARRSGLPAASTRPPQRPQAERHRQR
;
A
#
# COMPACT_ATOMS: atom_id res chain seq x y z
N MET A 1 -26.36 -9.87 30.11
CA MET A 1 -25.52 -10.64 29.17
C MET A 1 -24.45 -9.68 28.67
N PRO A 2 -23.15 -9.91 28.92
CA PRO A 2 -22.13 -9.08 28.31
C PRO A 2 -22.13 -9.35 26.80
N ASP A 3 -22.17 -8.28 26.03
CA ASP A 3 -22.23 -8.28 24.57
C ASP A 3 -21.03 -9.04 24.03
N ARG A 4 -21.25 -10.17 23.35
CA ARG A 4 -20.17 -10.96 22.76
C ARG A 4 -19.56 -10.08 21.66
N PRO A 5 -18.24 -9.83 21.64
CA PRO A 5 -17.65 -9.03 20.59
C PRO A 5 -18.04 -9.65 19.25
N ALA A 6 -18.67 -8.85 18.38
CA ALA A 6 -19.08 -9.31 17.07
C ALA A 6 -17.85 -9.79 16.30
N ASN A 7 -17.89 -11.04 15.83
CA ASN A 7 -16.91 -11.56 14.90
C ASN A 7 -17.26 -11.06 13.49
N VAL A 8 -16.23 -10.80 12.69
CA VAL A 8 -16.35 -10.42 11.29
C VAL A 8 -15.57 -11.42 10.45
N ASP A 9 -16.18 -11.81 9.34
CA ASP A 9 -15.59 -12.68 8.34
C ASP A 9 -14.58 -11.94 7.48
N ILE A 10 -13.34 -12.42 7.50
CA ILE A 10 -12.23 -11.85 6.75
C ILE A 10 -11.68 -12.88 5.77
N ASP A 11 -11.59 -12.48 4.51
CA ASP A 11 -10.88 -13.19 3.46
C ASP A 11 -9.44 -12.67 3.39
N TYR A 12 -8.46 -13.55 3.52
CA TYR A 12 -7.04 -13.26 3.30
C TYR A 12 -6.68 -13.70 1.89
N ILE A 13 -6.29 -12.74 1.04
CA ILE A 13 -6.06 -12.95 -0.39
C ILE A 13 -4.58 -12.78 -0.74
N ALA A 14 -4.05 -13.74 -1.50
CA ALA A 14 -2.77 -13.64 -2.18
C ALA A 14 -2.90 -14.07 -3.65
N PRO A 15 -2.16 -13.49 -4.59
CA PRO A 15 -1.27 -12.34 -4.38
C PRO A 15 -2.06 -11.04 -4.23
N ARG A 16 -1.47 -10.07 -3.52
CA ARG A 16 -2.17 -8.82 -3.12
C ARG A 16 -2.61 -7.94 -4.28
N HIS A 17 -1.91 -7.97 -5.42
CA HIS A 17 -2.29 -7.21 -6.62
C HIS A 17 -3.65 -7.64 -7.19
N LEU A 18 -4.16 -8.80 -6.79
CA LEU A 18 -5.48 -9.31 -7.16
C LEU A 18 -6.51 -9.22 -6.01
N ALA A 19 -6.17 -8.58 -4.89
CA ALA A 19 -7.07 -8.47 -3.72
C ALA A 19 -8.07 -7.30 -3.81
N GLY A 20 -8.02 -6.51 -4.89
CA GLY A 20 -8.84 -5.31 -5.06
C GLY A 20 -8.42 -4.14 -4.14
N GLY A 21 -9.12 -3.01 -4.31
CA GLY A 21 -8.74 -1.71 -3.75
C GLY A 21 -8.63 -1.68 -2.22
N GLY A 22 -9.50 -2.37 -1.48
CA GLY A 22 -9.51 -2.30 -0.02
C GLY A 22 -10.11 -0.99 0.52
N ASP A 23 -9.90 -0.71 1.81
CA ASP A 23 -10.47 0.47 2.48
C ASP A 23 -9.52 1.68 2.35
N PRO A 24 -9.93 2.78 1.67
CA PRO A 24 -9.15 4.00 1.52
C PRO A 24 -8.64 4.62 2.84
N ALA A 25 -9.30 4.34 3.97
CA ALA A 25 -8.89 4.83 5.28
C ALA A 25 -7.45 4.39 5.66
N TRP A 26 -6.95 3.28 5.10
CA TRP A 26 -5.58 2.81 5.32
C TRP A 26 -4.50 3.75 4.75
N VAL A 27 -4.88 4.63 3.82
CA VAL A 27 -4.04 5.68 3.24
C VAL A 27 -4.36 7.03 3.87
N THR A 28 -5.64 7.42 3.86
CA THR A 28 -6.05 8.79 4.20
C THR A 28 -5.95 9.09 5.69
N VAL A 29 -6.29 8.14 6.57
CA VAL A 29 -6.28 8.36 8.02
C VAL A 29 -4.86 8.49 8.57
N PRO A 30 -3.87 7.63 8.19
CA PRO A 30 -2.48 7.83 8.61
C PRO A 30 -1.88 9.14 8.12
N LEU A 31 -2.12 9.55 6.87
CA LEU A 31 -1.67 10.84 6.35
C LEU A 31 -2.13 12.00 7.25
N HIS A 32 -3.41 11.99 7.64
CA HIS A 32 -3.94 13.00 8.54
C HIS A 32 -3.39 12.86 9.98
N ARG A 33 -3.59 11.70 10.61
CA ARG A 33 -3.38 11.53 12.07
C ARG A 33 -1.93 11.29 12.46
N ALA A 34 -1.15 10.59 11.62
CA ALA A 34 0.26 10.30 11.90
C ALA A 34 1.18 11.35 11.29
N PHE A 35 0.84 11.90 10.11
CA PHE A 35 1.73 12.80 9.37
C PHE A 35 1.26 14.25 9.30
N GLY A 36 0.06 14.57 9.82
CA GLY A 36 -0.41 15.95 9.96
C GLY A 36 -0.96 16.57 8.67
N TRP A 37 -1.26 15.77 7.65
CA TRP A 37 -1.89 16.28 6.43
C TRP A 37 -3.28 16.86 6.76
N SER A 38 -3.63 17.95 6.10
CA SER A 38 -4.90 18.64 6.28
C SER A 38 -5.89 18.23 5.19
N TYR A 39 -7.17 18.05 5.52
CA TYR A 39 -8.20 17.76 4.53
C TYR A 39 -8.99 19.00 4.15
N GLY A 40 -9.29 19.14 2.86
CA GLY A 40 -10.26 20.14 2.38
C GLY A 40 -11.68 19.74 2.78
N HIS A 41 -12.48 20.68 3.28
CA HIS A 41 -13.87 20.42 3.61
C HIS A 41 -14.79 20.82 2.44
N GLU A 42 -15.16 19.83 1.62
CA GLU A 42 -16.15 19.99 0.56
C GLU A 42 -17.31 19.00 0.73
N PRO A 43 -18.28 19.32 1.60
CA PRO A 43 -19.24 18.35 2.13
C PRO A 43 -20.20 17.75 1.09
N LEU A 44 -20.35 18.37 -0.08
CA LEU A 44 -21.25 17.93 -1.14
C LEU A 44 -20.54 17.26 -2.32
N MET A 45 -19.21 17.27 -2.34
CA MET A 45 -18.44 16.64 -3.40
C MET A 45 -17.91 15.30 -2.89
N PRO A 46 -18.15 14.17 -3.59
CA PRO A 46 -17.67 12.85 -3.15
C PRO A 46 -16.16 12.69 -3.41
N ARG A 47 -15.34 13.61 -2.90
CA ARG A 47 -13.89 13.61 -3.05
C ARG A 47 -13.22 13.85 -1.70
N VAL A 48 -12.04 13.27 -1.55
CA VAL A 48 -11.12 13.55 -0.46
C VAL A 48 -9.90 14.26 -1.04
N LEU A 49 -9.58 15.43 -0.48
CA LEU A 49 -8.37 16.19 -0.80
C LEU A 49 -7.56 16.30 0.48
N LEU A 50 -6.30 15.85 0.43
CA LEU A 50 -5.35 15.95 1.53
C LEU A 50 -4.11 16.72 1.08
N SER A 51 -3.79 17.80 1.77
CA SER A 51 -2.57 18.59 1.55
C SER A 51 -1.54 18.32 2.62
N SER A 52 -0.28 18.14 2.21
CA SER A 52 0.84 17.97 3.13
C SER A 52 1.06 19.20 4.01
N PRO A 53 1.68 19.05 5.20
CA PRO A 53 1.94 20.18 6.10
C PRO A 53 2.75 21.32 5.47
N ASP A 54 3.67 20.99 4.58
CA ASP A 54 4.51 21.94 3.83
C ASP A 54 3.84 22.49 2.55
N GLN A 55 2.60 22.07 2.27
CA GLN A 55 1.80 22.46 1.10
C GLN A 55 2.44 22.12 -0.26
N LYS A 56 3.42 21.21 -0.30
CA LYS A 56 4.05 20.78 -1.55
C LYS A 56 3.35 19.59 -2.19
N ALA A 57 2.67 18.75 -1.43
CA ALA A 57 1.99 17.57 -1.94
C ALA A 57 0.48 17.65 -1.73
N LEU A 58 -0.27 17.20 -2.74
CA LEU A 58 -1.72 17.10 -2.73
C LEU A 58 -2.13 15.70 -3.16
N LEU A 59 -2.77 14.96 -2.26
CA LEU A 59 -3.43 13.69 -2.56
C LEU A 59 -4.92 13.95 -2.81
N ARG A 60 -5.40 13.54 -3.97
CA ARG A 60 -6.81 13.54 -4.35
C ARG A 60 -7.29 12.11 -4.51
N LEU A 61 -8.38 11.79 -3.84
CA LEU A 61 -9.20 10.61 -4.06
C LEU A 61 -10.58 11.07 -4.52
N ALA A 62 -10.94 10.81 -5.79
CA ALA A 62 -12.23 11.18 -6.33
C ALA A 62 -12.69 10.14 -7.37
N PRO A 63 -13.95 9.67 -7.33
CA PRO A 63 -14.51 8.88 -8.41
C PRO A 63 -14.44 9.68 -9.71
N ASP A 64 -13.85 9.06 -10.72
CA ASP A 64 -13.71 9.63 -12.05
C ASP A 64 -13.93 8.50 -13.07
N PRO A 65 -15.02 8.53 -13.86
CA PRO A 65 -15.30 7.47 -14.82
C PRO A 65 -14.29 7.46 -15.98
N ASP A 66 -13.67 8.61 -16.28
CA ASP A 66 -12.77 8.82 -17.42
C ASP A 66 -11.31 9.00 -16.97
N GLY A 67 -11.05 9.03 -15.66
CA GLY A 67 -9.77 9.39 -15.06
C GLY A 67 -9.30 8.47 -13.94
N ARG A 68 -8.15 8.83 -13.37
CA ARG A 68 -7.52 8.07 -12.27
C ARG A 68 -8.17 8.45 -10.94
N TRP A 69 -8.54 7.43 -10.18
CA TRP A 69 -9.30 7.60 -8.94
C TRP A 69 -8.46 8.21 -7.81
N TRP A 70 -7.17 7.85 -7.79
CA TRP A 70 -6.17 8.44 -6.90
C TRP A 70 -5.15 9.22 -7.73
N THR A 71 -4.87 10.45 -7.32
CA THR A 71 -3.79 11.26 -7.88
C THR A 71 -3.05 11.95 -6.76
N LEU A 72 -1.73 11.78 -6.73
CA LEU A 72 -0.83 12.47 -5.84
C LEU A 72 0.06 13.37 -6.68
N GLN A 73 0.02 14.68 -6.42
CA GLN A 73 0.83 15.68 -7.10
C GLN A 73 1.82 16.27 -6.11
N HIS A 74 3.05 16.49 -6.55
CA HIS A 74 4.09 17.17 -5.79
C HIS A 74 4.60 18.37 -6.58
N ALA A 75 4.52 19.54 -5.96
CA ALA A 75 5.02 20.79 -6.49
C ALA A 75 6.54 20.75 -6.64
N PRO A 76 7.12 21.53 -7.58
CA PRO A 76 8.57 21.63 -7.68
C PRO A 76 9.17 22.27 -6.42
N ALA A 77 10.36 21.80 -6.04
CA ALA A 77 11.23 22.39 -5.03
C ALA A 77 12.56 22.80 -5.70
N PRO A 78 13.42 23.60 -5.02
CA PRO A 78 14.67 24.10 -5.62
C PRO A 78 15.59 23.02 -6.21
N ASP A 79 15.56 21.82 -5.67
CA ASP A 79 16.37 20.65 -6.00
C ASP A 79 15.55 19.49 -6.61
N GLN A 80 14.24 19.67 -6.80
CA GLN A 80 13.34 18.60 -7.23
C GLN A 80 12.27 19.13 -8.18
N PRO A 81 12.23 18.63 -9.43
CA PRO A 81 11.14 18.97 -10.36
C PRO A 81 9.78 18.50 -9.85
N ALA A 82 8.71 19.05 -10.44
CA ALA A 82 7.36 18.57 -10.18
C ALA A 82 7.21 17.12 -10.63
N TRP A 83 6.44 16.33 -9.89
CA TRP A 83 6.10 14.95 -10.25
C TRP A 83 4.69 14.62 -9.80
N PHE A 84 4.14 13.54 -10.36
CA PHE A 84 2.88 12.98 -9.91
C PHE A 84 2.89 11.45 -9.98
N ALA A 85 2.04 10.87 -9.14
CA ALA A 85 1.67 9.46 -9.18
C ALA A 85 0.15 9.35 -9.31
N SER A 86 -0.32 8.34 -10.01
CA SER A 86 -1.76 8.09 -10.16
C SER A 86 -2.08 6.60 -10.11
N PHE A 87 -3.24 6.28 -9.54
CA PHE A 87 -3.68 4.91 -9.31
C PHE A 87 -5.17 4.77 -9.61
N ASP A 88 -5.54 3.64 -10.22
CA ASP A 88 -6.95 3.31 -10.47
C ASP A 88 -7.71 2.88 -9.21
N ALA A 89 -9.02 2.79 -9.34
CA ALA A 89 -9.96 2.36 -8.30
C ALA A 89 -9.54 1.11 -7.53
N ARG A 90 -9.02 0.13 -8.28
CA ARG A 90 -8.80 -1.23 -7.82
C ARG A 90 -7.35 -1.48 -7.42
N THR A 91 -6.48 -0.47 -7.52
CA THR A 91 -5.12 -0.57 -6.99
C THR A 91 -5.21 -0.81 -5.49
N PRO A 92 -4.67 -1.93 -4.97
CA PRO A 92 -4.70 -2.24 -3.55
C PRO A 92 -4.13 -1.11 -2.69
N VAL A 93 -4.86 -0.74 -1.65
CA VAL A 93 -4.45 0.33 -0.71
C VAL A 93 -3.11 0.04 -0.05
N GLU A 94 -2.67 -1.22 0.06
CA GLU A 94 -1.35 -1.56 0.60
C GLU A 94 -0.21 -0.96 -0.23
N MET A 95 -0.36 -0.89 -1.55
CA MET A 95 0.65 -0.33 -2.45
C MET A 95 0.66 1.20 -2.37
N ILE A 96 -0.53 1.80 -2.39
CA ILE A 96 -0.71 3.26 -2.26
C ILE A 96 -0.19 3.70 -0.88
N ALA A 97 -0.52 2.95 0.16
CA ALA A 97 -0.08 3.19 1.54
C ALA A 97 1.45 3.12 1.66
N ALA A 98 2.10 2.11 1.06
CA ALA A 98 3.55 2.01 1.08
C ALA A 98 4.23 3.19 0.36
N PHE A 99 3.68 3.61 -0.79
CA PHE A 99 4.14 4.80 -1.49
C PHE A 99 4.02 6.05 -0.62
N THR A 100 2.86 6.28 0.00
CA THR A 100 2.64 7.46 0.85
C THR A 100 3.42 7.42 2.16
N ASP A 101 3.61 6.23 2.75
CA ASP A 101 4.42 6.05 3.95
C ASP A 101 5.86 6.46 3.66
N ALA A 102 6.42 6.03 2.52
CA ALA A 102 7.76 6.40 2.08
C ALA A 102 7.89 7.91 1.81
N LEU A 103 6.87 8.54 1.20
CA LEU A 103 6.84 10.00 0.99
C LEU A 103 6.93 10.78 2.31
N THR A 104 6.33 10.24 3.37
CA THR A 104 6.31 10.88 4.68
C THR A 104 7.46 10.46 5.60
N ASP A 105 8.37 9.61 5.12
CA ASP A 105 9.50 9.11 5.90
C ASP A 105 10.70 10.07 5.79
N PRO A 106 11.09 10.75 6.88
CA PRO A 106 12.20 11.71 6.84
C PRO A 106 13.56 11.07 6.58
N THR A 107 13.66 9.74 6.61
CA THR A 107 14.90 8.99 6.38
C THR A 107 15.05 8.48 4.94
N ALA A 108 14.00 8.57 4.12
CA ALA A 108 13.97 7.98 2.78
C ALA A 108 14.98 8.63 1.81
N ASP A 109 15.19 9.95 1.92
CA ASP A 109 16.13 10.67 1.05
C ASP A 109 17.61 10.39 1.36
N GLN A 110 17.92 9.74 2.49
CA GLN A 110 19.31 9.53 2.94
C GLN A 110 19.94 8.22 2.42
N ALA A 111 19.19 7.38 1.70
CA ALA A 111 19.74 6.16 1.13
C ALA A 111 20.13 6.39 -0.34
N ASP A 112 21.44 6.37 -0.62
CA ASP A 112 22.01 6.72 -1.93
C ASP A 112 21.77 5.67 -3.04
N ASN A 113 21.04 4.58 -2.79
CA ASN A 113 20.95 3.45 -3.74
C ASN A 113 19.56 2.79 -3.79
N TRP A 114 18.52 3.58 -4.04
CA TRP A 114 17.19 3.04 -4.30
C TRP A 114 17.08 2.50 -5.73
N ASP A 115 16.83 1.20 -5.85
CA ASP A 115 16.53 0.54 -7.12
C ASP A 115 15.06 0.08 -7.13
N PRO A 116 14.18 0.70 -7.93
CA PRO A 116 12.79 0.28 -8.02
C PRO A 116 12.57 -1.11 -8.65
N GLN A 117 13.52 -1.63 -9.43
CA GLN A 117 13.44 -2.96 -10.03
C GLN A 117 13.85 -4.07 -9.06
N GLU A 118 14.68 -3.77 -8.07
CA GLU A 118 15.24 -4.75 -7.13
C GLU A 118 14.16 -5.63 -6.46
N PRO A 119 13.04 -5.09 -5.93
CA PRO A 119 12.00 -5.93 -5.32
C PRO A 119 11.27 -6.85 -6.31
N LEU A 120 11.19 -6.44 -7.59
CA LEU A 120 10.58 -7.23 -8.66
C LEU A 120 11.48 -8.41 -9.02
N LEU A 121 12.77 -8.15 -9.24
CA LEU A 121 13.77 -9.16 -9.57
C LEU A 121 13.93 -10.19 -8.45
N LYS A 122 13.98 -9.74 -7.18
CA LYS A 122 14.02 -10.64 -6.00
C LYS A 122 12.79 -11.54 -5.88
N ALA A 123 11.63 -11.06 -6.36
CA ALA A 123 10.40 -11.83 -6.39
C ALA A 123 10.28 -12.76 -7.62
N GLY A 124 11.35 -12.89 -8.43
CA GLY A 124 11.40 -13.78 -9.57
C GLY A 124 10.70 -13.26 -10.82
N TRP A 125 10.46 -11.95 -10.92
CA TRP A 125 9.87 -11.34 -12.11
C TRP A 125 10.88 -11.38 -13.26
N THR A 126 10.40 -11.64 -14.47
CA THR A 126 11.26 -11.84 -15.64
C THR A 126 11.07 -10.75 -16.68
N PRO A 127 12.12 -10.38 -17.43
CA PRO A 127 11.99 -9.49 -18.57
C PRO A 127 11.01 -10.04 -19.61
N SER A 128 10.10 -9.21 -20.10
CA SER A 128 9.03 -9.57 -21.03
C SER A 128 9.27 -8.92 -22.39
N TYR A 129 9.76 -9.70 -23.37
CA TYR A 129 10.06 -9.32 -24.77
C TYR A 129 10.98 -8.11 -25.01
N ASN A 130 10.98 -7.09 -24.13
CA ASN A 130 11.94 -6.00 -24.00
C ASN A 130 12.60 -6.09 -22.60
N HIS A 131 13.79 -5.52 -22.44
CA HIS A 131 14.54 -5.60 -21.18
C HIS A 131 14.05 -4.64 -20.09
N HIS A 132 13.21 -3.66 -20.44
CA HIS A 132 12.71 -2.59 -19.54
C HIS A 132 11.29 -2.85 -19.03
N ARG A 133 10.79 -4.06 -19.28
CA ARG A 133 9.47 -4.53 -18.93
C ARG A 133 9.60 -5.81 -18.15
N LEU A 134 9.13 -5.82 -16.92
CA LEU A 134 9.12 -6.99 -16.05
C LEU A 134 7.69 -7.53 -15.95
N ALA A 135 7.55 -8.84 -15.99
CA ALA A 135 6.28 -9.53 -15.80
C ALA A 135 6.31 -10.36 -14.51
N SER A 136 5.17 -10.39 -13.81
CA SER A 136 5.00 -11.24 -12.64
C SER A 136 5.03 -12.72 -13.02
N PRO A 137 5.47 -13.62 -12.10
CA PRO A 137 5.49 -15.06 -12.36
C PRO A 137 4.13 -15.66 -12.74
N ASP A 138 3.04 -15.07 -12.24
CA ASP A 138 1.66 -15.46 -12.56
C ASP A 138 1.12 -14.84 -13.87
N GLY A 139 1.91 -13.98 -14.52
CA GLY A 139 1.56 -13.33 -15.79
C GLY A 139 0.46 -12.26 -15.69
N THR A 140 0.06 -11.86 -14.48
CA THR A 140 -1.05 -10.91 -14.26
C THR A 140 -0.63 -9.46 -14.10
N VAL A 141 0.67 -9.18 -13.90
CA VAL A 141 1.20 -7.82 -13.75
C VAL A 141 2.35 -7.60 -14.71
N ARG A 142 2.40 -6.39 -15.25
CA ARG A 142 3.48 -5.90 -16.09
C ARG A 142 3.93 -4.55 -15.57
N VAL A 143 5.22 -4.43 -15.30
CA VAL A 143 5.87 -3.16 -14.95
C VAL A 143 6.72 -2.74 -16.14
N GLU A 144 6.60 -1.49 -16.56
CA GLU A 144 7.38 -0.91 -17.64
C GLU A 144 8.01 0.39 -17.16
N ALA A 145 9.32 0.49 -17.30
CA ALA A 145 10.07 1.71 -17.07
C ALA A 145 10.51 2.25 -18.44
N ASP A 146 10.13 3.49 -18.75
CA ASP A 146 10.66 4.18 -19.92
C ASP A 146 12.01 4.80 -19.54
N GLU A 147 13.10 4.28 -20.10
CA GLU A 147 14.45 4.80 -19.81
C GLU A 147 14.68 6.21 -20.37
N THR A 148 13.90 6.62 -21.38
CA THR A 148 14.05 7.93 -22.01
C THR A 148 13.44 9.01 -21.15
N THR A 149 12.24 8.75 -20.63
CA THR A 149 11.48 9.71 -19.82
C THR A 149 11.58 9.43 -18.33
N GLY A 150 12.15 8.32 -17.87
CA GLY A 150 12.12 7.93 -16.45
C GLY A 150 10.72 7.66 -15.90
N ALA A 151 9.66 7.67 -16.72
CA ALA A 151 8.30 7.39 -16.29
C ALA A 151 8.06 5.88 -16.16
N TRP A 152 7.13 5.51 -15.27
CA TRP A 152 6.83 4.12 -14.95
C TRP A 152 5.35 3.83 -15.04
N TRP A 153 5.03 2.65 -15.59
CA TRP A 153 3.69 2.11 -15.66
C TRP A 153 3.64 0.73 -15.01
N VAL A 154 2.57 0.49 -14.25
CA VAL A 154 2.26 -0.81 -13.68
C VAL A 154 0.86 -1.17 -14.12
N ASP A 155 0.75 -2.16 -14.99
CA ASP A 155 -0.51 -2.67 -15.51
C ASP A 155 -0.82 -3.99 -14.84
N THR A 156 -2.05 -4.16 -14.35
CA THR A 156 -2.54 -5.44 -13.86
C THR A 156 -3.75 -5.89 -14.65
N ALA A 157 -3.77 -7.15 -15.09
CA ALA A 157 -4.87 -7.75 -15.83
C ALA A 157 -5.04 -9.22 -15.43
N LEU A 158 -6.26 -9.76 -15.54
CA LEU A 158 -6.49 -11.20 -15.30
C LEU A 158 -5.97 -12.08 -16.45
N ARG A 159 -5.94 -11.54 -17.66
CA ARG A 159 -5.48 -12.18 -18.89
C ARG A 159 -5.20 -11.11 -19.95
N ASP A 160 -4.28 -11.41 -20.87
CA ASP A 160 -4.01 -10.77 -22.17
C ASP A 160 -3.87 -9.23 -22.25
N PHE A 161 -4.00 -8.51 -21.13
CA PHE A 161 -3.88 -7.06 -21.01
C PHE A 161 -4.81 -6.26 -21.95
N ARG A 162 -5.87 -6.87 -22.50
CA ARG A 162 -6.89 -6.15 -23.27
C ARG A 162 -7.81 -5.33 -22.38
N ALA A 163 -8.06 -5.82 -21.18
CA ALA A 163 -8.83 -5.14 -20.15
C ALA A 163 -8.03 -5.14 -18.85
N LEU A 164 -7.68 -3.94 -18.39
CA LEU A 164 -6.87 -3.77 -17.19
C LEU A 164 -7.78 -3.76 -15.96
N LEU A 165 -7.35 -4.49 -14.94
CA LEU A 165 -8.01 -4.47 -13.63
C LEU A 165 -7.74 -3.16 -12.91
N TRP A 166 -6.49 -2.71 -12.97
CA TRP A 166 -6.03 -1.43 -12.48
C TRP A 166 -4.67 -1.11 -13.09
N GLN A 167 -4.35 0.17 -13.11
CA GLN A 167 -3.05 0.69 -13.46
C GLN A 167 -2.51 1.63 -12.37
N ALA A 168 -1.18 1.71 -12.30
CA ALA A 168 -0.47 2.79 -11.64
C ALA A 168 0.46 3.47 -12.64
N HIS A 169 0.63 4.77 -12.51
CA HIS A 169 1.53 5.56 -13.34
C HIS A 169 2.31 6.55 -12.48
N PHE A 170 3.61 6.61 -12.71
CA PHE A 170 4.55 7.52 -12.06
C PHE A 170 5.25 8.35 -13.13
N SER A 171 5.22 9.67 -13.00
CA SER A 171 5.88 10.58 -13.96
C SER A 171 7.41 10.53 -13.85
N GLU A 172 8.08 11.07 -14.87
CA GLU A 172 9.54 11.18 -15.02
C GLU A 172 10.34 11.48 -13.75
N HIS A 173 9.89 12.44 -12.94
CA HIS A 173 10.64 12.92 -11.77
C HIS A 173 10.16 12.33 -10.45
N THR A 174 9.39 11.23 -10.49
CA THR A 174 8.95 10.55 -9.27
C THR A 174 10.16 9.97 -8.54
N PRO A 175 10.38 10.29 -7.25
CA PRO A 175 11.56 9.83 -6.53
C PRO A 175 11.68 8.30 -6.52
N PRO A 176 12.86 7.72 -6.82
CA PRO A 176 13.05 6.28 -6.92
C PRO A 176 12.61 5.52 -5.67
N HIS A 177 12.88 6.06 -4.48
CA HIS A 177 12.50 5.43 -3.20
C HIS A 177 10.99 5.22 -3.06
N LEU A 178 10.15 6.08 -3.64
CA LEU A 178 8.69 5.93 -3.62
C LEU A 178 8.25 4.79 -4.54
N ILE A 179 8.86 4.70 -5.72
CA ILE A 179 8.62 3.59 -6.65
C ILE A 179 9.12 2.28 -6.05
N THR A 180 10.29 2.27 -5.40
CA THR A 180 10.80 1.10 -4.67
C THR A 180 9.87 0.65 -3.54
N ALA A 181 9.32 1.59 -2.77
CA ALA A 181 8.34 1.26 -1.73
C ALA A 181 7.07 0.64 -2.33
N PHE A 182 6.60 1.17 -3.47
CA PHE A 182 5.48 0.61 -4.21
C PHE A 182 5.80 -0.80 -4.73
N THR A 183 6.95 -1.02 -5.37
CA THR A 183 7.30 -2.33 -5.95
C THR A 183 7.57 -3.38 -4.87
N ALA A 184 8.17 -2.99 -3.74
CA ALA A 184 8.31 -3.85 -2.57
C ALA A 184 6.94 -4.22 -1.97
N ALA A 185 6.03 -3.25 -1.90
CA ALA A 185 4.67 -3.53 -1.48
C ALA A 185 3.92 -4.39 -2.49
N LEU A 186 4.17 -4.27 -3.80
CA LEU A 186 3.55 -5.07 -4.85
C LEU A 186 3.99 -6.54 -4.80
N THR A 187 5.24 -6.82 -4.47
CA THR A 187 5.79 -8.19 -4.49
C THR A 187 5.77 -8.91 -3.15
N ASP A 188 5.34 -8.25 -2.08
CA ASP A 188 5.29 -8.87 -0.76
C ASP A 188 4.24 -10.01 -0.73
N PRO A 189 4.66 -11.24 -0.39
CA PRO A 189 3.83 -12.44 -0.54
C PRO A 189 2.75 -12.56 0.54
N ARG A 190 2.77 -11.71 1.58
CA ARG A 190 1.82 -11.80 2.70
C ARG A 190 0.40 -11.55 2.20
N PRO A 191 -0.55 -12.46 2.47
CA PRO A 191 -1.96 -12.27 2.15
C PRO A 191 -2.53 -11.02 2.83
N VAL A 192 -3.40 -10.32 2.12
CA VAL A 192 -4.03 -9.09 2.62
C VAL A 192 -5.48 -9.36 3.03
N PRO A 193 -5.93 -8.80 4.17
CA PRO A 193 -7.30 -9.00 4.65
C PRO A 193 -8.28 -8.15 3.83
N ARG A 194 -9.42 -8.73 3.48
CA ARG A 194 -10.59 -8.05 2.94
C ARG A 194 -11.81 -8.47 3.73
N THR A 195 -12.67 -7.51 4.07
CA THR A 195 -13.98 -7.84 4.64
C THR A 195 -14.74 -8.66 3.60
N ALA A 196 -15.24 -9.83 3.99
CA ALA A 196 -15.91 -10.74 3.07
C ALA A 196 -17.13 -10.05 2.43
N GLY A 197 -17.25 -10.16 1.11
CA GLY A 197 -18.34 -9.55 0.36
C GLY A 197 -18.44 -10.06 -1.08
N PRO A 198 -19.64 -10.12 -1.67
CA PRO A 198 -19.83 -10.71 -3.00
C PRO A 198 -19.07 -9.98 -4.12
N PHE A 199 -18.80 -8.67 -3.98
CA PHE A 199 -18.20 -7.81 -5.01
C PHE A 199 -16.82 -7.22 -4.66
N THR A 200 -16.17 -7.71 -3.61
CA THR A 200 -14.92 -7.11 -3.11
C THR A 200 -13.68 -7.53 -3.92
N LEU A 201 -13.74 -8.67 -4.63
CA LEU A 201 -12.60 -9.25 -5.34
C LEU A 201 -12.75 -9.14 -6.87
N PRO A 202 -11.68 -8.72 -7.59
CA PRO A 202 -11.64 -8.75 -9.05
C PRO A 202 -11.79 -10.16 -9.66
N THR A 203 -11.37 -11.20 -8.94
CA THR A 203 -11.45 -12.60 -9.35
C THR A 203 -11.58 -13.52 -8.14
N ARG A 204 -12.15 -14.71 -8.35
CA ARG A 204 -12.15 -15.83 -7.39
C ARG A 204 -11.52 -17.09 -7.99
N SER A 205 -10.81 -16.96 -9.10
CA SER A 205 -10.18 -18.10 -9.76
C SER A 205 -9.07 -18.69 -8.87
N PRO A 206 -9.14 -19.98 -8.50
CA PRO A 206 -8.11 -20.62 -7.67
C PRO A 206 -6.77 -20.74 -8.41
N ASP A 207 -6.76 -20.62 -9.73
CA ASP A 207 -5.53 -20.61 -10.54
C ASP A 207 -4.73 -19.31 -10.38
N LEU A 208 -5.38 -18.24 -9.94
CA LEU A 208 -4.78 -16.90 -9.83
C LEU A 208 -4.67 -16.42 -8.38
N ILE A 209 -5.60 -16.83 -7.51
CA ILE A 209 -5.60 -16.38 -6.11
C ILE A 209 -5.71 -17.55 -5.13
N THR A 210 -5.01 -17.40 -4.01
CA THR A 210 -5.27 -18.13 -2.77
C THR A 210 -6.19 -17.31 -1.89
N LEU A 211 -7.29 -17.91 -1.45
CA LEU A 211 -8.23 -17.32 -0.51
C LEU A 211 -8.27 -18.19 0.75
N SER A 212 -8.04 -17.58 1.92
CA SER A 212 -8.23 -18.23 3.21
C SER A 212 -9.15 -17.40 4.09
N HIS A 213 -10.13 -18.07 4.71
CA HIS A 213 -11.18 -17.43 5.46
C HIS A 213 -10.94 -17.55 6.96
N ARG A 214 -11.14 -16.46 7.72
CA ARG A 214 -11.05 -16.46 9.19
C ARG A 214 -12.07 -15.52 9.80
N GLU A 215 -12.72 -15.98 10.86
CA GLU A 215 -13.45 -15.11 11.78
C GLU A 215 -12.46 -14.35 12.66
N VAL A 216 -12.60 -13.02 12.68
CA VAL A 216 -11.77 -12.13 13.48
C VAL A 216 -12.67 -11.22 14.33
N PRO A 217 -12.36 -10.98 15.62
CA PRO A 217 -13.11 -10.02 16.42
C PRO A 217 -13.11 -8.63 15.78
N ALA A 218 -14.26 -7.97 15.68
CA ALA A 218 -14.38 -6.63 15.09
C ALA A 218 -13.45 -5.60 15.74
N THR A 219 -13.20 -5.74 17.05
CA THR A 219 -12.27 -4.89 17.81
C THR A 219 -10.83 -5.00 17.33
N GLN A 220 -10.41 -6.17 16.84
CA GLN A 220 -9.08 -6.38 16.28
C GLN A 220 -8.95 -5.69 14.92
N ILE A 221 -10.01 -5.70 14.10
CA ILE A 221 -10.05 -4.98 12.81
C ILE A 221 -9.96 -3.47 13.05
N ALA A 222 -10.78 -2.94 13.96
CA ALA A 222 -10.73 -1.53 14.34
C ALA A 222 -9.37 -1.12 14.94
N GLY A 223 -8.78 -1.99 15.77
CA GLY A 223 -7.48 -1.74 16.40
C GLY A 223 -6.30 -1.75 15.43
N ALA A 224 -6.39 -2.45 14.30
CA ALA A 224 -5.28 -2.58 13.35
C ALA A 224 -4.89 -1.23 12.71
N LEU A 225 -5.87 -0.40 12.34
CA LEU A 225 -5.61 0.94 11.80
C LEU A 225 -5.00 1.86 12.87
N GLU A 226 -5.50 1.80 14.10
CA GLU A 226 -4.94 2.58 15.22
C GLU A 226 -3.49 2.17 15.55
N GLU A 227 -3.18 0.88 15.53
CA GLU A 227 -1.82 0.39 15.72
C GLU A 227 -0.88 0.88 14.61
N ARG A 228 -1.35 0.85 13.36
CA ARG A 228 -0.62 1.40 12.21
C ARG A 228 -0.35 2.89 12.40
N ILE A 229 -1.35 3.68 12.77
CA ILE A 229 -1.20 5.12 13.04
C ILE A 229 -0.15 5.36 14.12
N ARG A 230 -0.20 4.61 15.23
CA ARG A 230 0.76 4.74 16.33
C ARG A 230 2.18 4.40 15.89
N SER A 231 2.35 3.32 15.14
CA SER A 231 3.66 2.88 14.64
C SER A 231 4.28 3.91 13.69
N LEU A 232 3.49 4.48 12.78
CA LEU A 232 3.93 5.51 11.85
C LEU A 232 4.26 6.83 12.56
N ALA A 233 3.44 7.23 13.54
CA ALA A 233 3.72 8.41 14.36
C ALA A 233 5.03 8.27 15.15
N ALA A 234 5.30 7.09 15.73
CA ALA A 234 6.54 6.80 16.43
C ALA A 234 7.76 6.91 15.49
N ARG A 235 7.65 6.33 14.28
CA ARG A 235 8.69 6.45 13.24
C ARG A 235 8.99 7.90 12.90
N ARG A 236 7.95 8.72 12.65
CA ARG A 236 8.11 10.15 12.36
C ARG A 236 8.84 10.90 13.47
N SER A 237 8.58 10.54 14.73
CA SER A 237 9.21 11.17 15.89
C SER A 237 10.62 10.64 16.19
N GLY A 238 11.16 9.67 15.42
CA GLY A 238 12.46 9.05 15.67
C GLY A 238 12.52 8.22 16.95
N LEU A 239 11.37 7.92 17.56
CA LEU A 239 11.28 7.10 18.77
C LEU A 239 11.05 5.64 18.34
N PRO A 240 11.90 4.68 18.75
CA PRO A 240 11.61 3.27 18.53
C PRO A 240 10.25 2.93 19.15
N ALA A 241 9.34 2.37 18.35
CA ALA A 241 8.10 1.84 18.89
C ALA A 241 8.46 0.79 19.96
N ALA A 242 8.10 1.07 21.21
CA ALA A 242 8.35 0.14 22.31
C ALA A 242 7.57 -1.14 22.03
N SER A 243 8.26 -2.19 21.59
CA SER A 243 7.70 -3.52 21.46
C SER A 243 7.11 -3.94 22.80
N THR A 244 5.79 -4.03 22.89
CA THR A 244 5.10 -4.73 23.98
C THR A 244 5.43 -6.21 23.90
N ARG A 245 6.59 -6.58 24.45
CA ARG A 245 6.93 -7.97 24.73
C ARG A 245 5.99 -8.42 25.87
N PRO A 246 5.25 -9.53 25.72
CA PRO A 246 4.42 -10.02 26.82
C PRO A 246 5.31 -10.36 28.02
N PRO A 247 4.83 -10.18 29.26
CA PRO A 247 5.64 -10.43 30.45
C PRO A 247 6.06 -11.90 30.46
N GLN A 248 7.38 -12.13 30.39
CA GLN A 248 7.94 -13.44 30.67
C GLN A 248 7.61 -13.79 32.11
N ARG A 249 6.73 -14.79 32.26
CA ARG A 249 6.40 -15.39 33.55
C ARG A 249 7.70 -15.92 34.17
N PRO A 250 8.06 -15.58 35.42
CA PRO A 250 9.23 -16.15 36.05
C PRO A 250 9.06 -17.67 36.12
N GLN A 251 9.99 -18.41 35.53
CA GLN A 251 10.07 -19.86 35.73
C GLN A 251 10.43 -20.09 37.20
N ALA A 252 9.50 -20.67 37.94
CA ALA A 252 9.76 -21.16 39.28
C ALA A 252 10.81 -22.27 39.22
N GLU A 253 11.96 -22.02 39.84
CA GLU A 253 13.00 -23.01 40.09
C GLU A 253 12.40 -24.16 40.89
N ARG A 254 12.20 -25.32 40.24
CA ARG A 254 11.98 -26.58 40.95
C ARG A 254 13.30 -27.02 41.55
N HIS A 255 13.49 -26.66 42.82
CA HIS A 255 14.46 -27.30 43.71
C HIS A 255 14.28 -28.82 43.65
N ARG A 256 15.30 -29.52 43.16
CA ARG A 256 15.50 -30.96 43.38
C ARG A 256 15.94 -31.15 44.82
N GLN A 257 15.15 -31.85 45.62
CA GLN A 257 15.64 -32.47 46.85
C GLN A 257 15.29 -33.96 46.85
N ARG A 258 16.34 -34.74 47.12
CA ARG A 258 16.47 -36.18 47.36
C ARG A 258 16.45 -37.11 46.15
#